data_AF-A0A9D5YLQ0-F1
#
_entry.id   AF-A0A9D5YLQ0-F1
#
_cell.length_a   1.000
_cell.length_b   1.000
_cell.length_c   1.000
_cell.angle_alpha   90.00
_cell.angle_beta   90.00
_cell.angle_gamma   90.00
#
_symmetry.space_group_name_H-M   'P 1'
#
loop_
_entity.id
_entity.type
_entity.pdbx_description
1 polymer ?
#
loop_
_entity_poly.entity_id
_entity_poly.type
_entity_poly.pdbx_seq_one_letter_code
_entity_poly.pdbx_strand_id
1 'polypeptide(L)'
;MMELISVIMGVYNCEEYLEAALNCILKQTYTHWEVIMCDDSSSDNTATVAQKFAEKYPEKFRLLKNEKNMGLNFTLNKCLSEAKGTYIARMDGDDLCADNRFEKEINILENRKDIAIVGTDMNFFDENGVFGRTNCIKEPTNKTFITRTPFCHATCMVRKEAYLAVGGYSVDKKLLRVEDYHLWGKMYAKGYKGVNILEPLYMMRDDRNAQARRKFRYRVNSAYAQLLVAKMLKLPPYTILYVIKVLLKGLLPNFLYKYLHRRKLSR
;
A
#
# COMPACT_ATOMS: atom_id res chain seq x y z
N MET A 1 -24.45 5.95 12.77
CA MET A 1 -24.06 4.52 12.74
C MET A 1 -22.55 4.47 12.55
N MET A 2 -21.86 3.47 13.07
CA MET A 2 -20.44 3.27 12.76
C MET A 2 -20.32 2.88 11.28
N GLU A 3 -19.36 3.45 10.56
CA GLU A 3 -19.13 3.15 9.14
C GLU A 3 -18.32 1.87 8.96
N LEU A 4 -18.62 1.07 7.94
CA LEU A 4 -17.90 -0.17 7.70
C LEU A 4 -16.55 0.10 6.99
N ILE A 5 -15.47 -0.49 7.51
CA ILE A 5 -14.16 -0.56 6.83
C ILE A 5 -14.02 -1.92 6.14
N SER A 6 -13.74 -1.94 4.84
CA SER A 6 -13.26 -3.14 4.16
C SER A 6 -11.75 -3.11 4.04
N VAL A 7 -11.07 -4.06 4.68
CA VAL A 7 -9.63 -4.26 4.53
C VAL A 7 -9.38 -5.15 3.32
N ILE A 8 -8.63 -4.66 2.33
CA ILE A 8 -8.29 -5.45 1.13
C ILE A 8 -6.85 -5.94 1.18
N MET A 9 -6.68 -7.26 1.04
CA MET A 9 -5.39 -7.94 1.14
C MET A 9 -5.17 -8.86 -0.06
N GLY A 10 -4.16 -8.57 -0.88
CA GLY A 10 -3.63 -9.55 -1.83
C GLY A 10 -2.54 -10.35 -1.14
N VAL A 11 -2.72 -11.67 -1.01
CA VAL A 11 -1.78 -12.55 -0.32
C VAL A 11 -1.12 -13.50 -1.32
N TYR A 12 0.19 -13.69 -1.18
CA TYR A 12 0.98 -14.55 -2.05
C TYR A 12 2.25 -14.99 -1.34
N ASN A 13 2.38 -16.29 -1.09
CA ASN A 13 3.55 -16.92 -0.48
C ASN A 13 4.01 -16.22 0.82
N CYS A 14 3.10 -16.10 1.78
CA CYS A 14 3.29 -15.46 3.08
C CYS A 14 2.81 -16.34 4.25
N GLU A 15 2.87 -17.67 4.11
CA GLU A 15 2.34 -18.61 5.13
C GLU A 15 2.89 -18.35 6.54
N GLU A 16 4.16 -17.95 6.64
CA GLU A 16 4.87 -17.72 7.89
C GLU A 16 4.32 -16.52 8.67
N TYR A 17 3.84 -15.50 7.95
CA TYR A 17 3.52 -14.19 8.55
C TYR A 17 2.04 -13.87 8.56
N LEU A 18 1.25 -14.53 7.71
CA LEU A 18 -0.16 -14.18 7.52
C LEU A 18 -0.97 -14.26 8.80
N GLU A 19 -0.75 -15.28 9.63
CA GLU A 19 -1.48 -15.40 10.90
C GLU A 19 -1.23 -14.19 11.81
N ALA A 20 0.01 -13.71 11.91
CA ALA A 20 0.34 -12.54 12.72
C ALA A 20 -0.32 -11.26 12.16
N ALA A 21 -0.32 -11.10 10.83
CA ALA A 21 -0.95 -9.96 10.15
C ALA A 21 -2.48 -9.93 10.40
N LEU A 22 -3.16 -11.07 10.30
CA LEU A 22 -4.61 -11.17 10.54
C LEU A 22 -4.95 -10.97 12.02
N ASN A 23 -4.12 -11.50 12.93
CA ASN A 23 -4.26 -11.25 14.36
C ASN A 23 -4.08 -9.76 14.73
N CYS A 24 -3.28 -9.00 13.98
CA CYS A 24 -3.20 -7.54 14.14
C CYS A 24 -4.53 -6.85 13.85
N ILE A 25 -5.22 -7.26 12.79
CA ILE A 25 -6.53 -6.71 12.43
C ILE A 25 -7.58 -7.04 13.49
N LEU A 26 -7.55 -8.25 14.04
CA LEU A 26 -8.45 -8.67 15.12
C LEU A 26 -8.33 -7.80 16.38
N LYS A 27 -7.15 -7.22 16.65
CA LYS A 27 -6.89 -6.37 17.81
C LYS A 27 -7.27 -4.90 17.61
N GLN A 28 -7.79 -4.53 16.44
CA GLN A 28 -8.18 -3.14 16.18
C GLN A 28 -9.26 -2.67 17.15
N THR A 29 -9.01 -1.52 17.79
CA THR A 29 -9.93 -0.81 18.69
C THR A 29 -11.23 -0.40 17.99
N TYR A 30 -11.15 -0.02 16.71
CA TYR A 30 -12.32 0.12 15.86
C TYR A 30 -12.76 -1.26 15.36
N THR A 31 -13.97 -1.70 15.71
CA THR A 31 -14.40 -3.10 15.52
C THR A 31 -15.31 -3.33 14.31
N HIS A 32 -15.82 -2.27 13.66
CA HIS A 32 -16.74 -2.41 12.53
C HIS A 32 -16.01 -2.49 11.18
N TRP A 33 -15.37 -3.63 10.94
CA TRP A 33 -14.63 -3.93 9.72
C TRP A 33 -14.94 -5.34 9.19
N GLU A 34 -14.61 -5.56 7.92
CA GLU A 34 -14.47 -6.86 7.25
C GLU A 34 -13.10 -6.94 6.54
N VAL A 35 -12.58 -8.14 6.30
CA VAL A 35 -11.33 -8.41 5.60
C VAL A 35 -11.60 -9.26 4.38
N ILE A 36 -11.16 -8.79 3.22
CA ILE A 36 -11.27 -9.49 1.95
C ILE A 36 -9.86 -9.83 1.48
N MET A 37 -9.49 -11.09 1.68
CA MET A 37 -8.24 -11.66 1.23
C MET A 37 -8.43 -12.25 -0.17
N CYS A 38 -7.46 -12.06 -1.05
CA CYS A 38 -7.38 -12.82 -2.30
C CYS A 38 -6.01 -13.48 -2.39
N ASP A 39 -6.02 -14.81 -2.36
CA ASP A 39 -4.83 -15.61 -2.62
C ASP A 39 -4.51 -15.58 -4.12
N ASP A 40 -3.31 -15.09 -4.46
CA ASP A 40 -2.86 -14.92 -5.83
C ASP A 40 -2.13 -16.17 -6.37
N SER A 41 -2.73 -17.34 -6.09
CA SER A 41 -2.20 -18.66 -6.44
C SER A 41 -0.88 -18.98 -5.73
N SER A 42 -0.91 -18.96 -4.39
CA SER A 42 0.27 -19.30 -3.59
C SER A 42 0.68 -20.77 -3.78
N SER A 43 1.98 -21.04 -3.67
CA SER A 43 2.55 -22.39 -3.70
C SER A 43 2.78 -22.99 -2.31
N ASP A 44 2.68 -22.17 -1.28
CA ASP A 44 2.81 -22.55 0.13
C ASP A 44 1.44 -22.67 0.80
N ASN A 45 1.39 -22.78 2.14
CA ASN A 45 0.14 -22.90 2.88
C ASN A 45 -0.60 -21.58 3.12
N THR A 46 -0.25 -20.49 2.42
CA THR A 46 -0.93 -19.18 2.57
C THR A 46 -2.44 -19.31 2.45
N ALA A 47 -2.94 -20.01 1.43
CA ALA A 47 -4.36 -20.21 1.20
C ALA A 47 -5.02 -21.01 2.35
N THR A 48 -4.31 -21.98 2.92
CA THR A 48 -4.77 -22.78 4.06
C THR A 48 -4.91 -21.93 5.31
N VAL A 49 -3.92 -21.07 5.60
CA VAL A 49 -3.97 -20.14 6.75
C VAL A 49 -5.13 -19.17 6.59
N ALA A 50 -5.29 -18.55 5.42
CA ALA A 50 -6.38 -17.64 5.14
C ALA A 50 -7.76 -18.30 5.27
N GLN A 51 -7.90 -19.55 4.81
CA GLN A 51 -9.14 -20.32 4.88
C GLN A 51 -9.56 -20.58 6.34
N LYS A 52 -8.61 -20.93 7.22
CA LYS A 52 -8.89 -21.12 8.65
C LYS A 52 -9.49 -19.88 9.31
N PHE A 53 -9.01 -18.68 8.94
CA PHE A 53 -9.58 -17.43 9.46
C PHE A 53 -10.99 -17.16 8.91
N ALA A 54 -11.22 -17.41 7.63
CA ALA A 54 -12.54 -17.29 7.01
C ALA A 54 -13.56 -18.27 7.62
N GLU A 55 -13.15 -19.48 7.98
CA GLU A 55 -14.01 -20.46 8.66
C GLU A 55 -14.26 -20.11 10.12
N LYS A 56 -13.23 -19.61 10.83
CA LYS A 56 -13.33 -19.25 12.24
C LYS A 56 -14.16 -17.98 12.48
N TYR A 57 -14.14 -17.04 11.53
CA TYR A 57 -14.80 -15.73 11.63
C TYR A 57 -15.50 -15.36 10.30
N PRO A 58 -16.53 -16.11 9.89
CA PRO A 58 -17.15 -16.02 8.56
C PRO A 58 -17.85 -14.67 8.28
N GLU A 59 -18.22 -13.93 9.32
CA GLU A 59 -18.78 -12.58 9.24
C GLU A 59 -17.71 -11.48 9.09
N LYS A 60 -16.44 -11.81 9.32
CA LYS A 60 -15.31 -10.87 9.32
C LYS A 60 -14.32 -11.13 8.21
N PHE A 61 -14.04 -12.38 7.86
CA PHE A 61 -13.00 -12.73 6.89
C PHE A 61 -13.59 -13.46 5.71
N ARG A 62 -13.14 -13.07 4.51
CA ARG A 62 -13.54 -13.72 3.27
C ARG A 62 -12.31 -14.01 2.43
N LEU A 63 -12.21 -15.24 1.92
CA LEU A 63 -11.13 -15.66 1.04
C LEU A 63 -11.63 -15.76 -0.41
N LEU A 64 -10.92 -15.05 -1.29
CA LEU A 64 -10.98 -15.19 -2.74
C LEU A 64 -9.73 -15.91 -3.22
N LYS A 65 -9.80 -16.53 -4.40
CA LYS A 65 -8.65 -17.21 -5.02
C LYS A 65 -8.53 -16.83 -6.49
N ASN A 66 -7.32 -16.60 -6.96
CA ASN A 66 -7.01 -16.54 -8.39
C ASN A 66 -6.51 -17.92 -8.86
N GLU A 67 -6.84 -18.28 -10.09
CA GLU A 67 -6.41 -19.57 -10.69
C GLU A 67 -4.90 -19.62 -10.97
N LYS A 68 -4.28 -18.45 -11.15
CA LYS A 68 -2.85 -18.26 -11.37
C LYS A 68 -2.43 -16.91 -10.80
N ASN A 69 -1.13 -16.68 -10.66
CA ASN A 69 -0.62 -15.39 -10.21
C ASN A 69 -0.93 -14.28 -11.24
N MET A 70 -1.78 -13.33 -10.85
CA MET A 70 -2.25 -12.22 -11.68
C MET A 70 -1.56 -10.90 -11.33
N GLY A 71 -0.86 -10.84 -10.20
CA GLY A 71 -0.19 -9.65 -9.71
C GLY A 71 -1.09 -8.79 -8.81
N LEU A 72 -0.45 -8.00 -7.96
CA LEU A 72 -1.10 -7.31 -6.83
C LEU A 72 -2.24 -6.37 -7.28
N ASN A 73 -2.08 -5.62 -8.37
CA ASN A 73 -3.10 -4.70 -8.87
C ASN A 73 -4.40 -5.40 -9.29
N PHE A 74 -4.31 -6.52 -10.01
CA PHE A 74 -5.48 -7.32 -10.38
C PHE A 74 -6.14 -7.91 -9.13
N THR A 75 -5.33 -8.50 -8.26
CA THR A 75 -5.77 -9.12 -7.01
C THR A 75 -6.49 -8.14 -6.09
N LEU A 76 -5.96 -6.92 -5.92
CA LEU A 76 -6.60 -5.89 -5.11
C LEU A 76 -7.87 -5.34 -5.75
N ASN A 77 -7.96 -5.25 -7.09
CA ASN A 77 -9.21 -4.89 -7.76
C ASN A 77 -10.31 -5.92 -7.52
N LYS A 78 -9.96 -7.21 -7.50
CA LYS A 78 -10.89 -8.29 -7.16
C LYS A 78 -11.35 -8.23 -5.71
N CYS A 79 -10.48 -7.87 -4.76
CA CYS A 79 -10.92 -7.57 -3.39
C CYS A 79 -11.82 -6.33 -3.33
N LEU A 80 -11.47 -5.27 -4.07
CA LEU A 80 -12.19 -4.00 -4.08
C LEU A 80 -13.61 -4.11 -4.66
N SER A 81 -13.82 -4.95 -5.69
CA SER A 81 -15.17 -5.18 -6.26
C SER A 81 -16.14 -5.81 -5.27
N GLU A 82 -15.60 -6.43 -4.23
CA GLU A 82 -16.34 -7.19 -3.24
C GLU A 82 -16.47 -6.47 -1.89
N ALA A 83 -15.72 -5.38 -1.71
CA ALA A 83 -15.75 -4.55 -0.52
C ALA A 83 -17.12 -3.91 -0.32
N LYS A 84 -17.68 -4.01 0.88
CA LYS A 84 -18.98 -3.40 1.23
C LYS A 84 -18.82 -2.09 2.00
N GLY A 85 -17.65 -1.86 2.59
CA GLY A 85 -17.33 -0.72 3.41
C GLY A 85 -17.29 0.60 2.65
N THR A 86 -17.66 1.67 3.34
CA THR A 86 -17.50 3.06 2.90
C THR A 86 -16.03 3.43 2.78
N TYR A 87 -15.20 2.80 3.62
CA TYR A 87 -13.75 2.99 3.68
C TYR A 87 -13.02 1.72 3.30
N ILE A 88 -11.96 1.88 2.52
CA ILE A 88 -11.09 0.81 2.07
C ILE A 88 -9.73 0.98 2.75
N ALA A 89 -9.38 0.06 3.64
CA ALA A 89 -8.07 0.00 4.25
C ALA A 89 -7.17 -0.99 3.50
N ARG A 90 -5.87 -0.68 3.39
CA ARG A 90 -4.86 -1.61 2.90
C ARG A 90 -4.13 -2.29 4.06
N MET A 91 -3.75 -3.55 3.82
CA MET A 91 -2.87 -4.35 4.66
C MET A 91 -2.16 -5.37 3.77
N ASP A 92 -0.89 -5.64 4.05
CA ASP A 92 -0.13 -6.72 3.40
C ASP A 92 -0.01 -7.94 4.32
N GLY A 93 0.16 -9.12 3.74
CA GLY A 93 0.11 -10.41 4.46
C GLY A 93 1.30 -10.69 5.37
N ASP A 94 2.36 -9.88 5.31
CA ASP A 94 3.63 -10.06 6.03
C ASP A 94 3.95 -8.96 7.04
N ASP A 95 3.02 -8.01 7.18
CA ASP A 95 3.19 -6.77 7.95
C ASP A 95 2.37 -6.75 9.25
N LEU A 96 2.63 -5.75 10.08
CA LEU A 96 1.91 -5.49 11.33
C LEU A 96 1.39 -4.05 11.37
N CYS A 97 0.54 -3.77 12.35
CA CYS A 97 -0.19 -2.51 12.49
C CYS A 97 -0.37 -2.15 13.98
N ALA A 98 -0.63 -0.88 14.28
CA ALA A 98 -1.00 -0.46 15.62
C ALA A 98 -2.49 -0.76 15.88
N ASP A 99 -2.85 -1.17 17.11
CA ASP A 99 -4.23 -1.52 17.50
C ASP A 99 -5.23 -0.35 17.34
N ASN A 100 -4.76 0.89 17.27
CA ASN A 100 -5.58 2.10 17.06
C ASN A 100 -5.47 2.71 15.66
N ARG A 101 -4.89 1.98 14.68
CA ARG A 101 -4.73 2.48 13.32
C ARG A 101 -6.08 2.86 12.70
N PHE A 102 -7.04 1.92 12.68
CA PHE A 102 -8.32 2.15 12.01
C PHE A 102 -9.12 3.28 12.64
N GLU A 103 -9.13 3.36 13.98
CA GLU A 103 -9.78 4.46 14.71
C GLU A 103 -9.19 5.81 14.32
N LYS A 104 -7.85 5.93 14.26
CA LYS A 104 -7.20 7.20 13.89
C LYS A 104 -7.45 7.60 12.44
N GLU A 105 -7.36 6.64 11.51
CA GLU A 105 -7.56 6.90 10.08
C GLU A 105 -9.01 7.28 9.77
N ILE A 106 -9.98 6.54 10.31
CA ILE A 106 -11.40 6.80 10.07
C ILE A 106 -11.85 8.10 10.72
N ASN A 107 -11.34 8.46 11.91
CA ASN A 107 -11.66 9.73 12.56
C ASN A 107 -11.27 10.93 11.70
N ILE A 108 -10.15 10.86 10.97
CA ILE A 108 -9.78 11.92 10.03
C ILE A 108 -10.77 11.97 8.87
N LEU A 109 -11.10 10.83 8.26
CA LEU A 109 -12.04 10.78 7.15
C LEU A 109 -13.44 11.24 7.58
N GLU A 110 -13.91 10.90 8.77
CA GLU A 110 -15.21 11.37 9.25
C GLU A 110 -15.25 12.89 9.45
N ASN A 111 -14.19 13.47 10.03
CA ASN A 111 -14.13 14.89 10.36
C ASN A 111 -13.66 15.79 9.21
N ARG A 112 -13.03 15.23 8.16
CA ARG A 112 -12.51 15.97 7.00
C ARG A 112 -13.12 15.42 5.71
N LYS A 113 -14.29 15.96 5.34
CA LYS A 113 -14.99 15.55 4.10
C LYS A 113 -14.26 15.96 2.81
N ASP A 114 -13.31 16.90 2.88
CA ASP A 114 -12.42 17.30 1.78
C ASP A 114 -11.26 16.31 1.54
N ILE A 115 -11.05 15.37 2.47
CA ILE A 115 -9.99 14.36 2.41
C ILE A 115 -10.60 13.02 1.99
N ALA A 116 -9.93 12.37 1.03
CA ALA A 116 -10.30 11.05 0.52
C ALA A 116 -9.28 9.96 0.84
N ILE A 117 -8.02 10.33 1.07
CA ILE A 117 -6.92 9.40 1.35
C ILE A 117 -6.29 9.77 2.69
N VAL A 118 -6.18 8.81 3.61
CA VAL A 118 -5.39 8.96 4.83
C VAL A 118 -4.29 7.90 4.79
N GLY A 119 -3.04 8.34 4.88
CA GLY A 119 -1.89 7.45 5.10
C GLY A 119 -1.28 7.68 6.47
N THR A 120 -0.27 6.89 6.81
CA THR A 120 0.45 7.02 8.08
C THR A 120 1.95 6.88 7.84
N ASP A 121 2.77 7.28 8.80
CA ASP A 121 4.15 6.81 8.80
C ASP A 121 4.17 5.29 9.07
N MET A 122 5.27 4.65 8.72
CA MET A 122 5.51 3.26 9.06
C MET A 122 6.92 3.05 9.59
N ASN A 123 7.05 2.09 10.49
CA ASN A 123 8.34 1.55 10.91
C ASN A 123 8.77 0.43 9.95
N PHE A 124 10.08 0.30 9.75
CA PHE A 124 10.69 -0.84 9.08
C PHE A 124 11.25 -1.78 10.14
N PHE A 125 10.89 -3.05 10.06
CA PHE A 125 11.35 -4.05 11.02
C PHE A 125 11.78 -5.35 10.34
N ASP A 126 12.64 -6.09 11.04
CA ASP A 126 13.02 -7.46 10.73
C ASP A 126 13.16 -8.27 12.03
N GLU A 127 13.79 -9.45 11.97
CA GLU A 127 14.03 -10.32 13.13
C GLU A 127 14.82 -9.65 14.27
N ASN A 128 15.55 -8.56 14.01
CA ASN A 128 16.31 -7.80 15.01
C ASN A 128 15.52 -6.60 15.57
N GLY A 129 14.25 -6.45 15.18
CA GLY A 129 13.38 -5.35 15.60
C GLY A 129 13.34 -4.18 14.61
N VAL A 130 12.93 -3.01 15.10
CA VAL A 130 12.74 -1.81 14.28
C VAL A 130 14.08 -1.14 13.98
N PHE A 131 14.37 -0.91 12.70
CA PHE A 131 15.64 -0.32 12.26
C PHE A 131 15.48 0.97 11.43
N GLY A 132 14.24 1.41 11.19
CA GLY A 132 13.99 2.65 10.47
C GLY A 132 12.52 3.03 10.48
N ARG A 133 12.25 4.23 9.95
CA ARG A 133 10.91 4.77 9.81
C ARG A 133 10.79 5.59 8.54
N THR A 134 9.59 5.72 8.00
CA THR A 134 9.30 6.73 6.99
C THR A 134 9.26 8.15 7.58
N ASN A 135 9.35 9.13 6.68
CA ASN A 135 9.07 10.52 7.00
C ASN A 135 8.15 11.06 5.90
N CYS A 136 6.85 10.81 6.08
CA CYS A 136 5.80 11.22 5.17
C CYS A 136 5.58 12.74 5.22
N ILE A 137 5.07 13.31 4.12
CA ILE A 137 4.62 14.70 4.10
C ILE A 137 3.18 14.72 4.62
N LYS A 138 2.89 15.55 5.63
CA LYS A 138 1.56 15.63 6.25
C LYS A 138 0.45 15.88 5.23
N GLU A 139 0.58 16.87 4.36
CA GLU A 139 -0.42 17.17 3.32
C GLU A 139 0.26 17.19 1.94
N PRO A 140 0.29 16.04 1.23
CA PRO A 140 0.88 15.98 -0.09
C PRO A 140 0.13 16.85 -1.10
N THR A 141 0.87 17.45 -2.03
CA THR A 141 0.32 18.22 -3.16
C THR A 141 0.75 17.58 -4.48
N ASN A 142 0.26 18.10 -5.61
CA ASN A 142 0.73 17.67 -6.94
C ASN A 142 2.26 17.72 -7.06
N LYS A 143 2.91 18.71 -6.42
CA LYS A 143 4.39 18.84 -6.43
C LYS A 143 5.10 17.73 -5.66
N THR A 144 4.43 17.09 -4.69
CA THR A 144 5.00 15.98 -3.93
C THR A 144 5.39 14.82 -4.85
N PHE A 145 4.57 14.53 -5.86
CA PHE A 145 4.80 13.48 -6.85
C PHE A 145 6.11 13.62 -7.62
N ILE A 146 6.66 14.84 -7.73
CA ILE A 146 7.94 15.10 -8.40
C ILE A 146 9.11 14.54 -7.57
N THR A 147 9.05 14.72 -6.25
CA THR A 147 10.22 14.50 -5.37
C THR A 147 10.16 13.19 -4.58
N ARG A 148 8.95 12.66 -4.32
CA ARG A 148 8.74 11.44 -3.53
C ARG A 148 7.35 10.85 -3.77
N THR A 149 7.09 9.67 -3.20
CA THR A 149 5.72 9.13 -3.14
C THR A 149 4.88 9.94 -2.14
N PRO A 150 3.63 10.32 -2.46
CA PRO A 150 2.78 11.08 -1.54
C PRO A 150 2.25 10.24 -0.37
N PHE A 151 2.00 8.94 -0.62
CA PHE A 151 1.47 8.00 0.36
C PHE A 151 2.18 6.66 0.21
N CYS A 152 2.38 5.96 1.33
CA CYS A 152 2.85 4.59 1.34
C CYS A 152 1.63 3.66 1.29
N HIS A 153 1.55 2.82 0.25
CA HIS A 153 0.34 2.07 -0.10
C HIS A 153 -0.29 1.29 1.06
N ALA A 154 0.53 0.49 1.75
CA ALA A 154 0.07 -0.43 2.79
C ALA A 154 -0.56 0.31 3.99
N THR A 155 -0.14 1.56 4.22
CA THR A 155 -0.63 2.40 5.31
C THR A 155 -1.98 3.06 5.03
N CYS A 156 -2.49 3.01 3.80
CA CYS A 156 -3.61 3.87 3.42
C CYS A 156 -4.98 3.33 3.83
N MET A 157 -5.84 4.23 4.32
CA MET A 157 -7.30 4.10 4.30
C MET A 157 -7.88 5.17 3.36
N VAL A 158 -8.78 4.76 2.48
CA VAL A 158 -9.29 5.62 1.41
C VAL A 158 -10.81 5.49 1.32
N ARG A 159 -11.51 6.58 0.99
CA ARG A 159 -12.93 6.52 0.64
C ARG A 159 -13.13 5.61 -0.56
N LYS A 160 -14.07 4.67 -0.48
CA LYS A 160 -14.41 3.77 -1.58
C LYS A 160 -14.80 4.54 -2.84
N GLU A 161 -15.50 5.67 -2.70
CA GLU A 161 -15.89 6.52 -3.84
C GLU A 161 -14.69 7.00 -4.67
N ALA A 162 -13.55 7.30 -4.04
CA ALA A 162 -12.35 7.77 -4.73
C ALA A 162 -11.73 6.67 -5.58
N TYR A 163 -11.79 5.42 -5.11
CA TYR A 163 -11.44 4.25 -5.92
C TYR A 163 -12.38 4.09 -7.13
N LEU A 164 -13.69 4.19 -6.92
CA LEU A 164 -14.69 4.05 -7.98
C LEU A 164 -14.55 5.14 -9.05
N ALA A 165 -14.33 6.39 -8.64
CA ALA A 165 -14.18 7.54 -9.53
C ALA A 165 -12.99 7.44 -10.51
N VAL A 166 -12.01 6.58 -10.20
CA VAL A 166 -10.82 6.34 -11.03
C VAL A 166 -10.76 4.93 -11.61
N GLY A 167 -11.79 4.10 -11.41
CA GLY A 167 -11.84 2.72 -11.87
C GLY A 167 -10.80 1.80 -11.19
N GLY A 168 -10.53 1.99 -9.89
CA GLY A 168 -9.64 1.13 -9.10
C GLY A 168 -8.16 1.19 -9.50
N TYR A 169 -7.43 0.11 -9.26
CA TYR A 169 -6.03 -0.05 -9.68
C TYR A 169 -5.94 -0.26 -11.19
N SER A 170 -4.85 0.21 -11.81
CA SER A 170 -4.63 -0.02 -13.25
C SER A 170 -3.90 -1.35 -13.45
N VAL A 171 -4.50 -2.23 -14.27
CA VAL A 171 -3.96 -3.57 -14.55
C VAL A 171 -3.11 -3.54 -15.82
N ASP A 172 -1.83 -3.22 -15.66
CA ASP A 172 -0.82 -3.24 -16.73
C ASP A 172 0.51 -3.74 -16.16
N LYS A 173 1.24 -4.57 -16.93
CA LYS A 173 2.57 -5.07 -16.58
C LYS A 173 3.59 -3.94 -16.34
N LYS A 174 3.45 -2.81 -17.04
CA LYS A 174 4.28 -1.60 -16.88
C LYS A 174 3.98 -0.83 -15.59
N LEU A 175 2.88 -1.15 -14.92
CA LEU A 175 2.45 -0.53 -13.67
C LEU A 175 2.60 -1.46 -12.45
N LEU A 176 3.13 -2.68 -12.65
CA LEU A 176 3.45 -3.58 -11.55
C LEU A 176 4.54 -2.98 -10.65
N ARG A 177 4.33 -3.10 -9.33
CA ARG A 177 5.15 -2.57 -8.23
C ARG A 177 5.14 -1.03 -8.12
N VAL A 178 4.27 -0.36 -8.87
CA VAL A 178 4.05 1.10 -8.85
C VAL A 178 2.56 1.44 -9.02
N GLU A 179 1.69 0.48 -8.77
CA GLU A 179 0.25 0.57 -8.95
C GLU A 179 -0.38 1.63 -8.05
N ASP A 180 0.17 1.81 -6.85
CA ASP A 180 -0.22 2.81 -5.86
C ASP A 180 0.12 4.22 -6.32
N TYR A 181 1.34 4.45 -6.80
CA TYR A 181 1.76 5.76 -7.29
C TYR A 181 0.88 6.24 -8.44
N HIS A 182 0.55 5.34 -9.38
CA HIS A 182 -0.37 5.65 -10.46
C HIS A 182 -1.80 5.89 -9.96
N LEU A 183 -2.29 5.07 -9.02
CA LEU A 183 -3.60 5.24 -8.39
C LEU A 183 -3.74 6.63 -7.76
N TRP A 184 -2.75 7.06 -6.97
CA TRP A 184 -2.75 8.39 -6.35
C TRP A 184 -2.77 9.50 -7.39
N GLY A 185 -2.00 9.35 -8.47
CA GLY A 185 -2.01 10.30 -9.59
C GLY A 185 -3.40 10.44 -10.23
N LYS A 186 -4.12 9.32 -10.45
CA LYS A 186 -5.49 9.34 -10.96
C LYS A 186 -6.46 10.05 -10.00
N MET A 187 -6.35 9.77 -8.70
CA MET A 187 -7.21 10.39 -7.69
C MET A 187 -6.97 11.90 -7.60
N TYR A 188 -5.70 12.34 -7.58
CA TYR A 188 -5.35 13.76 -7.56
C TYR A 188 -5.76 14.48 -8.86
N ALA A 189 -5.68 13.81 -10.01
CA ALA A 189 -6.17 14.36 -11.28
C ALA A 189 -7.70 14.57 -11.29
N LYS A 190 -8.44 13.83 -10.46
CA LYS A 190 -9.89 14.02 -10.21
C LYS A 190 -10.20 15.03 -9.11
N GLY A 191 -9.18 15.64 -8.49
CA GLY A 191 -9.34 16.64 -7.44
C GLY A 191 -9.40 16.09 -6.00
N TYR A 192 -9.29 14.78 -5.81
CA TYR A 192 -9.19 14.19 -4.48
C TYR A 192 -7.87 14.58 -3.81
N LYS A 193 -7.92 14.69 -2.48
CA LYS A 193 -6.76 15.04 -1.64
C LYS A 193 -6.56 13.99 -0.56
N GLY A 194 -5.37 14.00 0.03
CA GLY A 194 -5.06 13.16 1.17
C GLY A 194 -4.19 13.83 2.22
N VAL A 195 -4.11 13.19 3.37
CA VAL A 195 -3.29 13.60 4.51
C VAL A 195 -2.56 12.37 5.08
N ASN A 196 -1.37 12.56 5.62
CA ASN A 196 -0.64 11.56 6.37
C ASN A 196 -0.67 11.89 7.86
N ILE A 197 -0.95 10.89 8.69
CA ILE A 197 -0.70 10.91 10.13
C ILE A 197 0.82 10.72 10.32
N LEU A 198 1.48 11.65 10.99
CA LEU A 198 2.94 11.59 11.25
C LEU A 198 3.26 10.71 12.48
N GLU A 199 2.57 9.59 12.59
CA GLU A 199 2.73 8.58 13.63
C GLU A 199 2.89 7.22 12.93
N PRO A 200 3.83 6.35 13.39
CA PRO A 200 4.07 5.08 12.76
C PRO A 200 3.00 4.05 13.18
N LEU A 201 1.85 4.08 12.52
CA LEU A 201 0.71 3.19 12.80
C LEU A 201 0.76 1.87 12.02
N TYR A 202 1.81 1.71 11.22
CA TYR A 202 2.05 0.54 10.39
C TYR A 202 3.50 0.08 10.55
N MET A 203 3.74 -1.22 10.43
CA MET A 203 5.07 -1.83 10.51
C MET A 203 5.27 -2.69 9.27
N MET A 204 6.21 -2.28 8.43
CA MET A 204 6.55 -2.97 7.19
C MET A 204 7.75 -3.89 7.42
N ARG A 205 7.60 -5.16 7.07
CA ARG A 205 8.69 -6.14 7.11
C ARG A 205 9.63 -5.90 5.92
N ASP A 206 10.89 -5.55 6.17
CA ASP A 206 11.90 -5.32 5.11
C ASP A 206 13.14 -6.19 5.36
N ASP A 207 12.99 -7.47 5.03
CA ASP A 207 13.98 -8.53 5.20
C ASP A 207 14.94 -8.68 3.98
N ARG A 208 15.74 -9.75 3.96
CA ARG A 208 16.63 -10.05 2.81
C ARG A 208 15.82 -10.36 1.55
N ASN A 209 14.63 -10.94 1.66
CA ASN A 209 13.77 -11.26 0.53
C ASN A 209 13.24 -9.98 -0.15
N ALA A 210 12.93 -8.94 0.63
CA ALA A 210 12.56 -7.63 0.10
C ALA A 210 13.63 -7.02 -0.81
N GLN A 211 14.91 -7.29 -0.55
CA GLN A 211 16.02 -6.84 -1.41
C GLN A 211 16.08 -7.60 -2.73
N ALA A 212 15.93 -8.93 -2.71
CA ALA A 212 15.95 -9.77 -3.92
C ALA A 212 14.83 -9.40 -4.91
N ARG A 213 13.71 -8.87 -4.40
CA ARG A 213 12.59 -8.38 -5.21
C ARG A 213 12.89 -7.07 -5.96
N ARG A 214 13.97 -6.33 -5.64
CA ARG A 214 14.29 -5.03 -6.28
C ARG A 214 15.03 -5.24 -7.62
N LYS A 215 14.27 -5.37 -8.72
CA LYS A 215 14.82 -5.52 -10.09
C LYS A 215 14.88 -4.20 -10.86
N PHE A 216 15.86 -4.03 -11.75
CA PHE A 216 16.00 -2.83 -12.60
C PHE A 216 14.74 -2.54 -13.43
N ARG A 217 14.07 -3.56 -13.96
CA ARG A 217 12.79 -3.41 -14.67
C ARG A 217 11.74 -2.61 -13.90
N TYR A 218 11.70 -2.72 -12.57
CA TYR A 218 10.74 -1.98 -11.75
C TYR A 218 11.11 -0.49 -11.63
N ARG A 219 12.39 -0.13 -11.85
CA ARG A 219 12.81 1.28 -11.99
C ARG A 219 12.34 1.88 -13.31
N VAL A 220 12.33 1.09 -14.38
CA VAL A 220 11.72 1.48 -15.66
C VAL A 220 10.20 1.68 -15.50
N ASN A 221 9.51 0.75 -14.83
CA ASN A 221 8.09 0.91 -14.49
C ASN A 221 7.86 2.19 -13.65
N SER A 222 8.72 2.45 -12.66
CA SER A 222 8.63 3.68 -11.85
C SER A 222 8.80 4.95 -12.68
N ALA A 223 9.75 4.97 -13.60
CA ALA A 223 9.95 6.10 -14.51
C ALA A 223 8.74 6.31 -15.43
N TYR A 224 8.19 5.22 -15.97
CA TYR A 224 6.97 5.26 -16.78
C TYR A 224 5.77 5.81 -16.00
N ALA A 225 5.52 5.31 -14.80
CA ALA A 225 4.44 5.79 -13.93
C ALA A 225 4.61 7.28 -13.56
N GLN A 226 5.84 7.72 -13.27
CA GLN A 226 6.12 9.14 -13.03
C GLN A 226 5.80 10.04 -14.22
N LEU A 227 6.15 9.61 -15.44
CA LEU A 227 5.81 10.37 -16.65
C LEU A 227 4.30 10.44 -16.89
N LEU A 228 3.59 9.32 -16.68
CA LEU A 228 2.13 9.29 -16.78
C LEU A 228 1.49 10.25 -15.78
N VAL A 229 1.88 10.18 -14.51
CA VAL A 229 1.34 11.06 -13.46
C VAL A 229 1.72 12.52 -13.69
N ALA A 230 2.95 12.79 -14.16
CA ALA A 230 3.37 14.14 -14.51
C ALA A 230 2.48 14.76 -15.59
N LYS A 231 2.13 13.98 -16.62
CA LYS A 231 1.18 14.40 -17.65
C LYS A 231 -0.23 14.61 -17.08
N MET A 232 -0.73 13.68 -16.27
CA MET A 232 -2.08 13.77 -15.66
C MET A 232 -2.24 15.02 -14.79
N LEU A 233 -1.23 15.33 -13.98
CA LEU A 233 -1.25 16.44 -13.02
C LEU A 233 -0.70 17.75 -13.58
N LYS A 234 -0.36 17.80 -14.89
CA LYS A 234 0.24 18.95 -15.56
C LYS A 234 1.47 19.49 -14.81
N LEU A 235 2.34 18.57 -14.36
CA LEU A 235 3.53 18.94 -13.60
C LEU A 235 4.55 19.67 -14.49
N PRO A 236 5.41 20.53 -13.91
CA PRO A 236 6.42 21.27 -14.68
C PRO A 236 7.38 20.36 -15.47
N PRO A 237 7.91 20.82 -16.62
CA PRO A 237 8.81 20.03 -17.46
C PRO A 237 10.06 19.50 -16.73
N TYR A 238 10.57 20.22 -15.73
CA TYR A 238 11.75 19.80 -14.96
C TYR A 238 11.53 18.49 -14.17
N THR A 239 10.30 17.99 -14.08
CA THR A 239 9.98 16.65 -13.53
C THR A 239 10.80 15.55 -14.23
N ILE A 240 11.17 15.73 -15.51
CA ILE A 240 12.02 14.79 -16.24
C ILE A 240 13.36 14.53 -15.56
N LEU A 241 13.94 15.51 -14.86
CA LEU A 241 15.20 15.36 -14.14
C LEU A 241 15.07 14.35 -12.99
N TYR A 242 13.90 14.32 -12.33
CA TYR A 242 13.61 13.38 -11.26
C TYR A 242 13.36 11.96 -11.80
N VAL A 243 12.70 11.86 -12.96
CA VAL A 243 12.53 10.59 -13.67
C VAL A 243 13.88 9.98 -14.05
N ILE A 244 14.78 10.79 -14.63
CA ILE A 244 16.15 10.37 -14.96
C ILE A 244 16.89 9.90 -13.70
N LYS A 245 16.76 10.63 -12.59
CA LYS A 245 17.36 10.25 -11.30
C LYS A 245 16.91 8.87 -10.82
N VAL A 246 15.66 8.46 -11.03
CA VAL A 246 15.17 7.12 -10.68
C VAL A 246 15.87 6.03 -11.49
N LEU A 247 16.06 6.27 -12.80
CA LEU A 247 16.78 5.35 -13.68
C LEU A 247 18.26 5.24 -13.29
N LEU A 248 18.93 6.37 -13.06
CA LEU A 248 20.33 6.40 -12.62
C LEU A 248 20.53 5.63 -11.31
N LYS A 249 19.61 5.78 -10.35
CA LYS A 249 19.67 5.02 -9.09
C LYS A 249 19.55 3.51 -9.31
N GLY A 250 18.85 3.08 -10.35
CA GLY A 250 18.75 1.68 -10.75
C GLY A 250 20.04 1.09 -11.32
N LEU A 251 20.92 1.94 -11.86
CA LEU A 251 22.21 1.54 -12.44
C LEU A 251 23.34 1.48 -11.38
N LEU A 252 23.08 1.93 -10.15
CA LEU A 252 24.09 1.90 -9.09
C LEU A 252 24.44 0.46 -8.69
N PRO A 253 25.74 0.16 -8.46
CA PRO A 253 26.15 -1.09 -7.87
C PRO A 253 25.45 -1.37 -6.53
N ASN A 254 25.12 -2.63 -6.26
CA ASN A 254 24.37 -3.03 -5.08
C ASN A 254 25.02 -2.57 -3.75
N PHE A 255 26.35 -2.60 -3.64
CA PHE A 255 27.05 -2.17 -2.44
C PHE A 255 26.84 -0.67 -2.15
N LEU A 256 26.93 0.16 -3.20
CA LEU A 256 26.78 1.61 -3.09
C LEU A 256 25.32 1.99 -2.79
N TYR A 257 24.36 1.29 -3.43
CA TYR A 257 22.95 1.44 -3.10
C TYR A 257 22.67 1.12 -1.62
N LYS A 258 23.23 0.02 -1.09
CA LYS A 258 23.05 -0.40 0.31
C LYS A 258 23.61 0.65 1.28
N TYR A 259 24.82 1.15 1.03
CA TYR A 259 25.44 2.19 1.84
C TYR A 259 24.57 3.46 1.90
N LEU A 260 24.12 3.94 0.74
CA LEU A 260 23.26 5.14 0.65
C LEU A 260 21.89 4.92 1.31
N HIS A 261 21.32 3.71 1.21
CA HIS A 261 20.02 3.41 1.79
C HIS A 261 20.06 3.37 3.32
N ARG A 262 21.06 2.70 3.90
CA ARG A 262 21.25 2.63 5.36
C ARG A 262 21.45 4.02 5.97
N ARG A 263 22.30 4.84 5.34
CA ARG A 263 22.56 6.21 5.78
C ARG A 263 21.34 7.13 5.71
N LYS A 264 20.36 6.80 4.85
CA LYS A 264 19.09 7.54 4.77
C LYS A 264 18.12 7.13 5.88
N LEU A 265 18.12 5.87 6.29
CA LEU A 265 17.25 5.36 7.37
C LEU A 265 17.77 5.74 8.76
N SER A 266 19.07 5.98 8.90
CA SER A 266 19.72 6.43 10.14
C SER A 266 19.67 7.95 10.36
N ARG A 267 18.84 8.68 9.61
CA ARG A 267 18.68 10.14 9.67
C ARG A 267 17.21 10.46 9.91
#